data_AF-A0A435XRX5-F1
#
_entry.id   AF-A0A435XRX5-F1
#
_cell.length_a   1.000
_cell.length_b   1.000
_cell.length_c   1.000
_cell.angle_alpha   90.00
_cell.angle_beta   90.00
_cell.angle_gamma   90.00
#
_symmetry.space_group_name_H-M   'P 1'
#
loop_
_entity.id
_entity.type
_entity.pdbx_description
1 polymer ?
#
loop_
_entity_poly.entity_id
_entity_poly.type
_entity_poly.pdbx_seq_one_letter_code
_entity_poly.pdbx_strand_id
1 'polypeptide(L)'
;MTAAELQQATKALAAMFSCFPQSALTDVDMQMRGYLSAVQDAELTDVQSAIQRFMRGEVKTGNAQFCPSSAQLCIELRERRAIRELLARRAAGTLGPAAIKRS
;
A
#
# COMPACT_ATOMS: atom_id res chain seq x y z
N MET A 1 -9.64 -0.25 -10.50
CA MET A 1 -8.44 -0.52 -11.32
C MET A 1 -8.84 -1.01 -12.72
N THR A 2 -8.09 -0.65 -13.75
CA THR A 2 -8.16 -1.24 -15.11
C THR A 2 -7.50 -2.63 -15.13
N ALA A 3 -7.68 -3.40 -16.21
CA ALA A 3 -7.02 -4.70 -16.36
C ALA A 3 -5.49 -4.60 -16.35
N ALA A 4 -4.93 -3.56 -16.98
CA ALA A 4 -3.48 -3.31 -16.98
C ALA A 4 -2.97 -2.98 -15.58
N GLU A 5 -3.71 -2.16 -14.83
CA GLU A 5 -3.38 -1.82 -13.44
C GLU A 5 -3.46 -3.05 -12.53
N LEU A 6 -4.47 -3.91 -12.72
CA LEU A 6 -4.61 -5.14 -11.98
C LEU A 6 -3.39 -6.05 -12.20
N GLN A 7 -2.95 -6.23 -13.45
CA GLN A 7 -1.75 -7.00 -13.76
C GLN A 7 -0.50 -6.42 -13.07
N GLN A 8 -0.38 -5.10 -13.01
CA GLN A 8 0.73 -4.43 -12.31
C GLN A 8 0.64 -4.62 -10.79
N ALA A 9 -0.56 -4.55 -10.21
CA ALA A 9 -0.80 -4.83 -8.80
C ALA A 9 -0.45 -6.29 -8.46
N THR A 10 -0.86 -7.25 -9.29
CA THR A 10 -0.48 -8.67 -9.14
C THR A 10 1.03 -8.86 -9.13
N LYS A 11 1.75 -8.21 -10.06
CA LYS A 11 3.23 -8.26 -10.11
C LYS A 11 3.86 -7.69 -8.85
N ALA A 12 3.35 -6.55 -8.36
CA ALA A 12 3.86 -5.92 -7.14
C ALA A 12 3.62 -6.81 -5.90
N LEU A 13 2.43 -7.41 -5.78
CA LEU A 13 2.10 -8.34 -4.69
C LEU A 13 2.99 -9.59 -4.73
N ALA A 14 3.23 -10.17 -5.92
CA ALA A 14 4.12 -11.32 -6.08
C ALA A 14 5.56 -10.98 -5.66
N ALA A 15 6.05 -9.77 -6.01
CA ALA A 15 7.34 -9.28 -5.56
C ALA A 15 7.39 -9.15 -4.03
N MET A 16 6.33 -8.59 -3.41
CA MET A 16 6.22 -8.51 -1.96
C MET A 16 6.30 -9.89 -1.31
N PHE A 17 5.51 -10.85 -1.78
CA PHE A 17 5.49 -12.22 -1.24
C PHE A 17 6.86 -12.90 -1.34
N SER A 18 7.62 -12.61 -2.38
CA SER A 18 8.97 -13.16 -2.59
C SER A 18 10.01 -12.61 -1.59
N CYS A 19 9.73 -11.50 -0.91
CA CYS A 19 10.61 -10.94 0.12
C CYS A 19 10.43 -11.58 1.50
N PHE A 20 9.43 -12.45 1.67
CA PHE A 20 9.12 -13.07 2.96
C PHE A 20 9.16 -14.60 2.84
N PRO A 21 9.55 -15.31 3.92
CA PRO A 21 9.47 -16.77 3.95
C PRO A 21 8.04 -17.25 3.64
N GLN A 22 7.90 -18.08 2.61
CA GLN A 22 6.63 -18.70 2.24
C GLN A 22 6.42 -19.96 3.07
N SER A 23 5.21 -20.11 3.63
CA SER A 23 4.81 -21.37 4.25
C SER A 23 4.47 -22.40 3.17
N ALA A 24 4.94 -23.64 3.33
CA ALA A 24 4.64 -24.75 2.42
C ALA A 24 3.13 -25.09 2.37
N LEU A 25 2.34 -24.63 3.35
CA LEU A 25 0.90 -24.87 3.42
C LEU A 25 0.06 -23.74 2.80
N THR A 26 0.69 -22.67 2.32
CA THR A 26 -0.03 -21.53 1.76
C THR A 26 -0.50 -21.83 0.34
N ASP A 27 -1.81 -21.73 0.11
CA ASP A 27 -2.36 -21.60 -1.26
C ASP A 27 -2.09 -20.17 -1.77
N VAL A 28 -1.05 -20.06 -2.60
CA VAL A 28 -0.57 -18.78 -3.14
C VAL A 28 -1.62 -18.10 -4.02
N ASP A 29 -2.42 -18.87 -4.76
CA ASP A 29 -3.46 -18.32 -5.64
C ASP A 29 -4.61 -17.76 -4.81
N MET A 30 -5.04 -18.48 -3.76
CA MET A 30 -6.05 -17.99 -2.84
C MET A 30 -5.56 -16.76 -2.06
N GLN A 31 -4.30 -16.76 -1.62
CA GLN A 31 -3.68 -15.60 -1.00
C GLN A 31 -3.69 -14.40 -1.96
N MET A 32 -3.16 -14.56 -3.17
CA MET A 32 -3.12 -13.49 -4.18
C MET A 32 -4.50 -12.90 -4.44
N ARG A 33 -5.53 -13.75 -4.62
CA ARG A 33 -6.93 -13.29 -4.78
C ARG A 33 -7.41 -12.46 -3.59
N GLY A 34 -7.08 -12.88 -2.37
CA GLY A 34 -7.44 -12.14 -1.15
C GLY A 34 -6.83 -10.74 -1.10
N TYR A 35 -5.55 -10.59 -1.48
CA TYR A 35 -4.91 -9.26 -1.53
C TYR A 35 -5.47 -8.41 -2.66
N LEU A 36 -5.68 -8.98 -3.86
CA LEU A 36 -6.26 -8.24 -4.99
C LEU A 36 -7.66 -7.72 -4.67
N SER A 37 -8.50 -8.52 -4.01
CA SER A 37 -9.82 -8.08 -3.56
C SER A 37 -9.73 -6.95 -2.53
N ALA A 38 -8.75 -7.02 -1.61
CA ALA A 38 -8.56 -5.98 -0.60
C ALA A 38 -8.10 -4.62 -1.18
N VAL A 39 -7.44 -4.61 -2.35
CA VAL A 39 -6.90 -3.39 -2.98
C VAL A 39 -7.65 -2.95 -4.23
N GLN A 40 -8.75 -3.63 -4.60
CA GLN A 40 -9.47 -3.40 -5.87
C GLN A 40 -9.94 -1.94 -6.06
N ASP A 41 -10.29 -1.28 -4.94
CA ASP A 41 -10.82 0.08 -4.87
C ASP A 41 -9.74 1.13 -4.61
N ALA A 42 -8.47 0.72 -4.53
CA ALA A 42 -7.33 1.62 -4.36
C ALA A 42 -6.75 2.04 -5.71
N GLU A 43 -6.06 3.19 -5.72
CA GLU A 43 -5.25 3.59 -6.87
C GLU A 43 -3.93 2.81 -6.91
N LEU A 44 -3.52 2.42 -8.11
CA LEU A 44 -2.32 1.61 -8.32
C LEU A 44 -1.06 2.26 -7.72
N THR A 45 -0.94 3.58 -7.80
CA THR A 45 0.22 4.31 -7.27
C THR A 45 0.35 4.13 -5.76
N ASP A 46 -0.78 4.14 -5.05
CA ASP A 46 -0.82 3.96 -3.60
C ASP A 46 -0.46 2.51 -3.23
N VAL A 47 -0.95 1.53 -4.01
CA VAL A 47 -0.63 0.09 -3.86
C VAL A 47 0.86 -0.15 -4.02
N GLN A 48 1.46 0.34 -5.11
CA GLN A 48 2.89 0.18 -5.35
C GLN A 48 3.73 0.85 -4.26
N SER A 49 3.34 2.06 -3.84
CA SER A 49 4.02 2.79 -2.76
C SER A 49 3.96 2.03 -1.43
N ALA A 50 2.78 1.50 -1.05
CA ALA A 50 2.60 0.72 0.17
C ALA A 50 3.45 -0.57 0.14
N ILE A 51 3.41 -1.31 -0.96
CA ILE A 51 4.19 -2.54 -1.14
C ILE A 51 5.69 -2.29 -1.01
N GLN A 52 6.21 -1.24 -1.66
CA GLN A 52 7.63 -0.88 -1.58
C GLN A 52 8.05 -0.57 -0.14
N ARG A 53 7.22 0.11 0.63
CA ARG A 53 7.51 0.42 2.04
C ARG A 53 7.59 -0.85 2.89
N PHE A 54 6.72 -1.83 2.66
CA PHE A 54 6.81 -3.13 3.35
C PHE A 54 8.09 -3.88 2.96
N MET A 55 8.41 -3.95 1.66
CA MET A 55 9.62 -4.62 1.18
C MET A 55 10.91 -3.99 1.75
N ARG A 56 10.89 -2.69 2.03
CA ARG A 56 12.03 -1.94 2.62
C ARG A 56 12.03 -1.90 4.15
N GLY A 57 11.03 -2.47 4.80
CA GLY A 57 10.88 -2.38 6.26
C GLY A 57 10.59 -0.96 6.79
N GLU A 58 10.04 -0.08 5.95
CA GLU A 58 9.71 1.30 6.32
C GLU A 58 8.37 1.40 7.08
N VAL A 59 7.56 0.35 7.03
CA VAL A 59 6.29 0.28 7.76
C VAL A 59 6.53 -0.28 9.15
N LYS A 60 6.06 0.43 10.19
CA LYS A 60 6.11 -0.06 11.57
C LYS A 60 5.12 -1.21 11.74
N THR A 61 5.58 -2.44 11.55
CA THR A 61 4.80 -3.64 11.83
C THR A 61 5.15 -4.21 13.21
N GLY A 62 4.18 -4.83 13.89
CA GLY A 62 4.45 -5.55 15.14
C GLY A 62 5.42 -6.73 14.97
N ASN A 63 5.54 -7.29 13.75
CA ASN A 63 6.55 -8.27 13.39
C ASN A 63 6.90 -8.14 11.90
N ALA A 64 8.15 -7.77 11.59
CA ALA A 64 8.65 -7.57 10.23
C ALA A 64 9.23 -8.86 9.57
N GLN A 65 9.22 -9.99 10.27
CA GLN A 65 9.73 -11.27 9.77
C GLN A 65 8.75 -11.98 8.84
N PHE A 66 7.47 -11.60 8.88
CA PHE A 66 6.41 -12.20 8.10
C PHE A 66 5.86 -11.22 7.08
N CYS A 67 5.31 -11.76 5.99
CA CYS A 67 4.58 -10.96 5.01
C CYS A 67 3.46 -10.19 5.72
N PRO A 68 3.30 -8.88 5.44
CA PRO A 68 2.20 -8.10 6.02
C PRO A 68 0.88 -8.71 5.58
N SER A 69 -0.11 -8.73 6.48
CA SER A 69 -1.48 -9.17 6.17
C SER A 69 -2.18 -8.20 5.20
N SER A 70 -3.25 -8.66 4.54
CA SER A 70 -4.09 -7.79 3.70
C SER A 70 -4.66 -6.60 4.49
N ALA A 71 -4.96 -6.78 5.78
CA ALA A 71 -5.39 -5.69 6.66
C ALA A 71 -4.28 -4.65 6.88
N GLN A 72 -3.04 -5.10 7.12
CA GLN A 72 -1.89 -4.21 7.26
C GLN A 72 -1.62 -3.43 5.96
N LEU A 73 -1.76 -4.09 4.81
CA LEU A 73 -1.68 -3.43 3.50
C LEU A 73 -2.75 -2.35 3.34
N CYS A 74 -4.00 -2.64 3.69
CA CYS A 74 -5.10 -1.66 3.64
C CYS A 74 -4.89 -0.45 4.55
N ILE A 75 -4.26 -0.64 5.72
CA ILE A 75 -3.90 0.46 6.62
C ILE A 75 -2.88 1.37 5.94
N GLU A 76 -1.77 0.80 5.46
CA GLU A 76 -0.72 1.55 4.78
C GLU A 76 -1.24 2.27 3.52
N LEU A 77 -2.13 1.62 2.76
CA LEU A 77 -2.80 2.20 1.61
C LEU A 77 -3.56 3.48 1.94
N ARG A 78 -4.31 3.49 3.05
CA ARG A 78 -5.04 4.69 3.50
C ARG A 78 -4.07 5.82 3.83
N GLU A 79 -2.92 5.51 4.43
CA GLU A 79 -1.88 6.51 4.68
C GLU A 79 -1.29 7.06 3.37
N ARG A 80 -0.98 6.18 2.40
CA ARG A 80 -0.44 6.59 1.10
C ARG A 80 -1.40 7.50 0.36
N ARG A 81 -2.68 7.13 0.33
CA ARG A 81 -3.75 7.93 -0.24
C ARG A 81 -3.84 9.29 0.44
N ALA A 82 -3.85 9.34 1.77
CA ALA A 82 -3.93 10.61 2.51
C ALA A 82 -2.75 11.54 2.17
N ILE A 83 -1.54 11.01 2.09
CA ILE A 83 -0.35 11.80 1.72
C ILE A 83 -0.46 12.32 0.29
N ARG A 84 -0.86 11.46 -0.67
CA ARG A 84 -1.04 11.85 -2.07
C ARG A 84 -2.11 12.95 -2.20
N GLU A 85 -3.25 12.79 -1.55
CA GLU A 85 -4.31 13.80 -1.53
C GLU A 85 -3.84 15.12 -0.90
N LEU A 86 -3.07 15.08 0.19
CA LEU A 86 -2.48 16.28 0.80
C LEU A 86 -1.50 16.99 -0.14
N LEU A 87 -0.62 16.25 -0.82
CA LEU A 87 0.31 16.80 -1.78
C LEU A 87 -0.42 17.40 -3.00
N ALA A 88 -1.45 16.73 -3.50
CA ALA A 88 -2.29 17.23 -4.59
C ALA A 88 -3.01 18.53 -4.20
N ARG A 89 -3.57 18.62 -2.99
CA ARG A 89 -4.18 19.84 -2.47
C ARG A 89 -3.16 20.98 -2.33
N ARG A 90 -1.94 20.67 -1.88
CA ARG A 90 -0.85 21.65 -1.79
C ARG A 90 -0.47 22.17 -3.18
N ALA A 91 -0.33 21.28 -4.15
CA ALA A 91 0.01 21.64 -5.53
C ALA A 91 -1.11 22.46 -6.20
N ALA A 92 -2.38 22.16 -5.90
CA ALA A 92 -3.53 22.91 -6.37
C ALA A 92 -3.75 24.26 -5.64
N GLY A 93 -2.89 24.62 -4.67
CA GLY A 93 -3.03 25.84 -3.88
C GLY A 93 -4.25 25.85 -2.94
N THR A 94 -4.89 24.71 -2.69
CA THR A 94 -6.11 24.60 -1.86
C THR A 94 -5.82 24.41 -0.37
N LEU A 95 -4.55 24.20 0.01
CA LEU A 95 -4.08 24.33 1.38
C LEU A 95 -3.62 25.78 1.61
N GLY A 96 -4.49 26.60 2.19
CA GLY A 96 -4.15 27.96 2.63
C GLY A 96 -3.04 27.93 3.71
N PRO A 97 -2.30 29.03 3.91
CA PRO A 97 -1.25 29.08 4.91
C PRO A 97 -1.84 28.73 6.27
N ALA A 98 -1.31 27.69 6.92
CA ALA A 98 -1.65 27.37 8.30
C ALA A 98 -1.44 28.65 9.11
N ALA A 99 -2.53 29.22 9.61
CA ALA A 99 -2.50 30.45 10.39
C ALA A 99 -1.62 30.18 11.62
N ILE A 100 -0.36 30.60 11.54
CA ILE A 100 0.55 30.64 12.68
C ILE A 100 -0.05 31.67 13.62
N LYS A 101 -0.86 31.23 14.57
CA LYS A 101 -1.19 32.02 15.76
C LYS A 101 0.11 32.15 16.54
N ARG A 102 0.86 33.23 16.27
CA ARG A 102 1.90 33.72 17.17
C ARG A 102 1.18 34.26 18.40
N SER A 103 1.26 33.51 19.48
CA SER A 103 0.96 33.97 20.84
C SER A 103 1.96 35.04 21.28
#